data_AF-A0A518K8U5-F1
#
_entry.id   AF-A0A518K8U5-F1
#
_cell.length_a   1.000
_cell.length_b   1.000
_cell.length_c   1.000
_cell.angle_alpha   90.00
_cell.angle_beta   90.00
_cell.angle_gamma   90.00
#
_symmetry.space_group_name_H-M   'P 1'
#
loop_
_entity.id
_entity.type
_entity.pdbx_description
1 polymer ?
#
loop_
_entity_poly.entity_id
_entity_poly.type
_entity_poly.pdbx_seq_one_letter_code
_entity_poly.pdbx_strand_id
1 'polypeptide(L)'
;MALSTKAKKLVAEITKGDLKLGDLKKRGAEIKKDHDLAMELWSTGEYYPRLLASLIFDKKLLAEEVIDQLAADMLEHDLKERSQLADWFMANQLAKDKRLAALMTTWEENPSPILRRLFWYHQARLRWVGQTPPGNSAELMVSLEKNLATAEPEVQWTMNFCAGQIGIHEPKFRARCIKLGKALGLYKDEHVSKNCTPSYLPEFIRIEVAKRE
;
A
#
# COMPACT_ATOMS: atom_id res chain seq x y z
N MET A 1 24.61 -2.42 -10.21
CA MET A 1 25.15 -3.72 -9.77
C MET A 1 25.22 -4.66 -10.97
N ALA A 2 26.21 -5.55 -11.06
CA ALA A 2 26.23 -6.55 -12.13
C ALA A 2 25.26 -7.70 -11.78
N LEU A 3 24.28 -7.97 -12.64
CA LEU A 3 23.31 -9.05 -12.41
C LEU A 3 23.94 -10.43 -12.56
N SER A 4 23.60 -11.34 -11.65
CA SER A 4 23.89 -12.77 -11.75
C SER A 4 23.20 -13.40 -12.95
N THR A 5 23.68 -14.58 -13.38
CA THR A 5 23.02 -15.36 -14.44
C THR A 5 21.58 -15.71 -14.09
N LYS A 6 21.30 -15.96 -12.80
CA LYS A 6 19.96 -16.24 -12.28
C LYS A 6 19.05 -15.02 -12.44
N ALA A 7 19.50 -13.84 -12.00
CA ALA A 7 18.75 -12.61 -12.14
C ALA A 7 18.49 -12.26 -13.60
N LYS A 8 19.51 -12.33 -14.47
CA LYS A 8 19.36 -12.08 -15.92
C LYS A 8 18.30 -12.98 -16.57
N LYS A 9 18.31 -14.27 -16.23
CA LYS A 9 17.33 -15.23 -16.74
C LYS A 9 15.92 -14.88 -16.26
N LEU A 10 15.76 -14.54 -14.98
CA LEU A 10 14.46 -14.17 -14.41
C LEU A 10 13.93 -12.87 -15.02
N VAL A 11 14.76 -11.84 -15.14
CA VAL A 11 14.38 -10.58 -15.79
C VAL A 11 13.89 -10.86 -17.20
N ALA A 12 14.66 -11.57 -18.01
CA ALA A 12 14.27 -11.93 -19.38
C ALA A 12 13.00 -12.79 -19.48
N GLU A 13 12.64 -13.51 -18.42
CA GLU A 13 11.40 -14.31 -18.34
C GLU A 13 10.20 -13.43 -17.99
N ILE A 14 10.33 -12.57 -16.98
CA ILE A 14 9.21 -11.80 -16.43
C ILE A 14 8.94 -10.49 -17.16
N THR A 15 9.83 -10.07 -18.06
CA THR A 15 9.65 -8.89 -18.90
C THR A 15 9.20 -9.24 -20.32
N LYS A 16 9.04 -10.54 -20.63
CA LYS A 16 8.53 -11.01 -21.92
C LYS A 16 7.01 -11.08 -21.93
N GLY A 17 6.40 -10.39 -22.89
CA GLY A 17 4.98 -10.52 -23.22
C GLY A 17 4.04 -10.00 -22.12
N ASP A 18 2.79 -10.46 -22.13
CA ASP A 18 1.76 -10.03 -21.18
C ASP A 18 1.78 -10.91 -19.92
N LEU A 19 2.69 -10.59 -18.99
CA LEU A 19 2.83 -11.33 -17.73
C LEU A 19 1.71 -10.97 -16.76
N LYS A 20 0.97 -12.00 -16.31
CA LYS A 20 -0.05 -11.85 -15.28
C LYS A 20 0.60 -11.81 -13.90
N LEU A 21 0.08 -10.95 -13.02
CA LEU A 21 0.53 -10.84 -11.62
C LEU A 21 0.44 -12.17 -10.84
N GLY A 22 -0.50 -13.05 -11.22
CA GLY A 22 -0.63 -14.39 -10.64
C GLY A 22 0.59 -15.28 -10.94
N ASP A 23 1.18 -15.15 -12.12
CA ASP A 23 2.36 -15.92 -12.49
C ASP A 23 3.60 -15.40 -11.76
N LEU A 24 3.72 -14.08 -11.58
CA LEU A 24 4.76 -13.49 -10.75
C LEU A 24 4.71 -14.00 -9.29
N LYS A 25 3.50 -14.15 -8.73
CA LYS A 25 3.31 -14.74 -7.40
C LYS A 25 3.73 -16.21 -7.33
N LYS A 26 3.45 -17.00 -8.38
CA LYS A 26 3.93 -18.40 -8.46
C LYS A 26 5.45 -18.44 -8.45
N ARG A 27 6.11 -17.60 -9.25
CA ARG A 27 7.58 -17.48 -9.27
C ARG A 27 8.16 -17.08 -7.92
N GLY A 28 7.55 -16.09 -7.26
CA GLY A 28 7.95 -15.72 -5.90
C GLY A 28 7.83 -16.89 -4.91
N ALA A 29 6.77 -17.69 -5.00
CA ALA A 29 6.59 -18.88 -4.15
C ALA A 29 7.60 -20.00 -4.45
N GLU A 30 8.01 -20.17 -5.70
CA GLU A 30 9.06 -21.12 -6.11
C GLU A 30 10.43 -20.72 -5.57
N ILE A 31 10.79 -19.43 -5.71
CA ILE A 31 12.07 -18.88 -5.25
C ILE A 31 12.13 -18.82 -3.72
N LYS A 32 10.99 -18.54 -3.07
CA LYS A 32 10.86 -18.26 -1.64
C LYS A 32 11.66 -17.03 -1.26
N LYS A 33 12.52 -17.12 -0.25
CA LYS A 33 13.27 -16.00 0.32
C LYS A 33 14.70 -16.02 -0.21
N ASP A 34 15.10 -14.96 -0.91
CA ASP A 34 16.42 -14.79 -1.51
C ASP A 34 16.71 -13.28 -1.59
N HIS A 35 17.33 -12.73 -0.54
CA HIS A 35 17.50 -11.27 -0.39
C HIS A 35 18.50 -10.70 -1.39
N ASP A 36 19.59 -11.40 -1.67
CA ASP A 36 20.59 -10.95 -2.65
C ASP A 36 19.98 -10.89 -4.04
N LEU A 37 19.22 -11.93 -4.43
CA LEU A 37 18.47 -11.90 -5.68
C LEU A 37 17.41 -10.79 -5.69
N ALA A 38 16.73 -10.55 -4.57
CA ALA A 38 15.77 -9.46 -4.47
C ALA A 38 16.43 -8.09 -4.74
N MET A 39 17.61 -7.84 -4.17
CA MET A 39 18.37 -6.62 -4.40
C MET A 39 18.87 -6.51 -5.84
N GLU A 40 19.32 -7.61 -6.45
CA GLU A 40 19.67 -7.64 -7.87
C GLU A 40 18.46 -7.27 -8.75
N LEU A 41 17.31 -7.92 -8.53
CA LEU A 41 16.06 -7.64 -9.25
C LEU A 41 15.56 -6.23 -9.01
N TRP A 42 15.72 -5.69 -7.80
CA TRP A 42 15.33 -4.33 -7.47
C TRP A 42 16.18 -3.30 -8.21
N SER A 43 17.49 -3.57 -8.31
CA SER A 43 18.48 -2.69 -8.95
C SER A 43 18.30 -2.53 -10.46
N THR A 44 17.43 -3.32 -11.09
CA THR A 44 17.16 -3.18 -12.54
C THR A 44 16.36 -1.93 -12.87
N GLY A 45 15.65 -1.34 -11.90
CA GLY A 45 14.75 -0.21 -12.14
C GLY A 45 13.41 -0.62 -12.78
N GLU A 46 13.26 -1.88 -13.18
CA GLU A 46 12.09 -2.35 -13.93
C GLU A 46 10.95 -2.80 -13.01
N TYR A 47 9.72 -2.55 -13.44
CA TYR A 47 8.52 -2.76 -12.63
C TYR A 47 8.29 -4.22 -12.19
N TYR A 48 8.27 -5.16 -13.14
CA TYR A 48 8.05 -6.57 -12.82
C TYR A 48 9.17 -7.20 -11.97
N PRO A 49 10.47 -6.94 -12.24
CA PRO A 49 11.55 -7.32 -11.32
C PRO A 49 11.39 -6.76 -9.90
N ARG A 50 11.07 -5.47 -9.72
CA ARG A 50 10.82 -4.86 -8.40
C ARG A 50 9.58 -5.46 -7.68
N LEU A 51 8.54 -5.83 -8.43
CA LEU A 51 7.40 -6.58 -7.88
C LEU A 51 7.81 -7.98 -7.40
N LEU A 52 8.64 -8.70 -8.17
CA LEU A 52 9.15 -10.02 -7.75
C LEU A 52 10.04 -9.89 -6.52
N ALA A 53 10.93 -8.90 -6.48
CA ALA A 53 11.78 -8.60 -5.33
C ALA A 53 10.95 -8.41 -4.05
N SER A 54 9.84 -7.68 -4.14
CA SER A 54 8.89 -7.47 -3.02
C SER A 54 8.33 -8.77 -2.44
N LEU A 55 8.29 -9.86 -3.21
CA LEU A 55 7.83 -11.18 -2.75
C LEU A 55 8.93 -11.99 -2.05
N ILE A 56 10.21 -11.74 -2.38
CA ILE A 56 11.32 -12.64 -2.04
C ILE A 56 12.37 -12.03 -1.11
N PHE A 57 12.25 -10.74 -0.76
CA PHE A 57 13.11 -10.12 0.25
C PHE A 57 13.13 -10.92 1.57
N ASP A 58 14.28 -10.92 2.24
CA ASP A 58 14.34 -11.25 3.67
C ASP A 58 14.01 -10.02 4.51
N LYS A 59 12.81 -9.97 5.09
CA LYS A 59 12.38 -8.91 6.01
C LYS A 59 13.30 -8.69 7.22
N LYS A 60 14.13 -9.67 7.60
CA LYS A 60 15.14 -9.49 8.67
C LYS A 60 16.27 -8.55 8.26
N LEU A 61 16.52 -8.40 6.95
CA LEU A 61 17.56 -7.54 6.38
C LEU A 61 17.03 -6.18 5.92
N LEU A 62 15.73 -5.91 6.09
CA LEU A 62 15.13 -4.61 5.82
C LEU A 62 15.39 -3.65 7.00
N ALA A 63 16.60 -3.08 7.03
CA ALA A 63 16.90 -1.93 7.88
C ALA A 63 16.17 -0.67 7.38
N GLU A 64 16.10 0.37 8.21
CA GLU A 64 15.40 1.62 7.88
C GLU A 64 16.01 2.28 6.64
N GLU A 65 17.33 2.32 6.55
CA GLU A 65 18.07 2.92 5.43
C GLU A 65 17.81 2.16 4.11
N VAL A 66 17.65 0.84 4.19
CA VAL A 66 17.28 0.03 3.04
C VAL A 66 15.86 0.37 2.61
N ILE A 67 14.91 0.44 3.56
CA ILE A 67 13.51 0.77 3.27
C ILE A 67 13.39 2.17 2.66
N ASP A 68 14.13 3.14 3.18
CA ASP A 68 14.17 4.51 2.65
C ASP A 68 14.65 4.52 1.20
N GLN A 69 15.71 3.77 0.89
CA GLN A 69 16.19 3.64 -0.49
C GLN A 69 15.16 2.97 -1.39
N LEU A 70 14.54 1.86 -0.96
CA LEU A 70 13.49 1.20 -1.75
C LEU A 70 12.29 2.14 -1.97
N ALA A 71 11.91 2.93 -0.96
CA ALA A 71 10.83 3.89 -1.07
C ALA A 71 11.17 5.04 -2.03
N ALA A 72 12.42 5.52 -2.03
CA ALA A 72 12.90 6.51 -2.99
C ALA A 72 12.88 5.96 -4.42
N ASP A 73 13.37 4.74 -4.62
CA ASP A 73 13.40 4.05 -5.91
C ASP A 73 11.98 3.85 -6.50
N MET A 74 10.97 3.60 -5.67
CA MET A 74 9.57 3.50 -6.12
C MET A 74 9.07 4.80 -6.77
N LEU A 75 9.64 5.96 -6.44
CA LEU A 75 9.24 7.24 -7.03
C LEU A 75 9.66 7.39 -8.50
N GLU A 76 10.54 6.52 -9.00
CA GLU A 76 10.93 6.47 -10.41
C GLU A 76 9.82 5.91 -11.31
N HIS A 77 8.85 5.19 -10.72
CA HIS A 77 7.72 4.60 -11.43
C HIS A 77 6.54 5.56 -11.52
N ASP A 78 5.62 5.33 -12.47
CA ASP A 78 4.36 6.07 -12.49
C ASP A 78 3.50 5.83 -11.23
N LEU A 79 2.42 6.61 -11.06
CA LEU A 79 1.58 6.56 -9.87
C LEU A 79 0.96 5.16 -9.63
N LYS A 80 0.59 4.45 -10.70
CA LYS A 80 -0.06 3.13 -10.61
C LYS A 80 0.95 2.07 -10.21
N GLU A 81 2.09 2.04 -10.87
CA GLU A 81 3.18 1.12 -10.60
C GLU A 81 3.75 1.31 -9.20
N ARG A 82 4.08 2.55 -8.81
CA ARG A 82 4.61 2.84 -7.46
C ARG A 82 3.61 2.46 -6.36
N SER A 83 2.31 2.70 -6.60
CA SER A 83 1.25 2.32 -5.66
C SER A 83 1.20 0.80 -5.47
N GLN A 84 1.25 0.03 -6.56
CA GLN A 84 1.22 -1.42 -6.51
C GLN A 84 2.50 -2.01 -5.88
N LEU A 85 3.67 -1.44 -6.17
CA LEU A 85 4.94 -1.81 -5.53
C LEU A 85 4.87 -1.61 -4.01
N ALA A 86 4.43 -0.42 -3.56
CA ALA A 86 4.29 -0.12 -2.14
C ALA A 86 3.33 -1.11 -1.45
N ASP A 87 2.17 -1.36 -2.06
CA ASP A 87 1.17 -2.28 -1.49
C ASP A 87 1.70 -3.72 -1.39
N TRP A 88 2.44 -4.20 -2.40
CA TRP A 88 3.06 -5.53 -2.38
C TRP A 88 4.20 -5.61 -1.35
N PHE A 89 5.05 -4.59 -1.30
CA PHE A 89 6.15 -4.53 -0.34
C PHE A 89 5.62 -4.57 1.10
N MET A 90 4.60 -3.78 1.42
CA MET A 90 3.99 -3.79 2.75
C MET A 90 3.31 -5.12 3.08
N ALA A 91 2.50 -5.67 2.15
CA ALA A 91 1.75 -6.89 2.41
C ALA A 91 2.63 -8.14 2.57
N ASN A 92 3.75 -8.20 1.84
CA ASN A 92 4.63 -9.37 1.81
C ASN A 92 5.82 -9.24 2.77
N GLN A 93 6.28 -8.03 3.07
CA GLN A 93 7.45 -7.80 3.93
C GLN A 93 7.09 -7.09 5.23
N LEU A 94 6.70 -5.82 5.17
CA LEU A 94 6.61 -4.96 6.35
C LEU A 94 5.57 -5.47 7.36
N ALA A 95 4.37 -5.82 6.90
CA ALA A 95 3.30 -6.32 7.77
C ALA A 95 3.55 -7.74 8.30
N LYS A 96 4.61 -8.42 7.84
CA LYS A 96 4.95 -9.79 8.25
C LYS A 96 6.01 -9.84 9.35
N ASP A 97 6.47 -8.70 9.84
CA ASP A 97 7.45 -8.60 10.91
C ASP A 97 7.01 -7.54 11.94
N LYS A 98 7.11 -7.84 13.24
CA LYS A 98 6.63 -6.95 14.29
C LYS A 98 7.44 -5.64 14.38
N ARG A 99 8.75 -5.70 14.17
CA ARG A 99 9.62 -4.51 14.18
C ARG A 99 9.26 -3.60 13.02
N LEU A 100 9.10 -4.16 11.82
CA LEU A 100 8.73 -3.39 10.64
C LEU A 100 7.31 -2.81 10.74
N ALA A 101 6.35 -3.57 11.27
CA ALA A 101 5.01 -3.07 11.51
C ALA A 101 5.01 -1.89 12.51
N ALA A 102 5.81 -1.96 13.57
CA ALA A 102 5.99 -0.84 14.50
C ALA A 102 6.66 0.35 13.82
N LEU A 103 7.69 0.13 13.00
CA LEU A 103 8.33 1.20 12.22
C LEU A 103 7.33 1.90 11.30
N MET A 104 6.45 1.16 10.61
CA MET A 104 5.41 1.77 9.76
C MET A 104 4.52 2.78 10.50
N THR A 105 4.34 2.64 11.81
CA THR A 105 3.51 3.56 12.60
C THR A 105 4.16 4.92 12.85
N THR A 106 5.45 5.10 12.55
CA THR A 106 6.15 6.37 12.73
C THR A 106 6.10 7.26 11.49
N TRP A 107 5.57 6.77 10.37
CA TRP A 107 5.71 7.42 9.07
C TRP A 107 4.60 8.42 8.71
N GLU A 108 3.69 8.77 9.61
CA GLU A 108 2.56 9.68 9.30
C GLU A 108 3.02 11.00 8.65
N GLU A 109 4.09 11.59 9.19
CA GLU A 109 4.68 12.86 8.74
C GLU A 109 6.05 12.69 8.08
N ASN A 110 6.43 11.46 7.71
CA ASN A 110 7.73 11.19 7.08
C ASN A 110 7.87 11.98 5.76
N PRO A 111 9.04 12.53 5.39
CA PRO A 111 9.21 13.30 4.16
C PRO A 111 8.91 12.51 2.88
N SER A 112 9.09 11.19 2.87
CA SER A 112 8.78 10.33 1.73
C SER A 112 7.26 10.11 1.58
N PRO A 113 6.64 10.46 0.44
CA PRO A 113 5.22 10.21 0.22
C PRO A 113 4.91 8.70 0.15
N ILE A 114 5.87 7.86 -0.26
CA ILE A 114 5.69 6.40 -0.24
C ILE A 114 5.56 5.90 1.19
N LEU A 115 6.39 6.37 2.12
CA LEU A 115 6.32 5.94 3.52
C LEU A 115 5.04 6.45 4.20
N ARG A 116 4.62 7.69 3.92
CA ARG A 116 3.31 8.20 4.36
C ARG A 116 2.15 7.36 3.81
N ARG A 117 2.19 7.00 2.52
CA ARG A 117 1.19 6.10 1.91
C ARG A 117 1.10 4.79 2.68
N LEU A 118 2.25 4.18 2.98
CA LEU A 118 2.34 2.91 3.70
C LEU A 118 1.78 3.00 5.13
N PHE A 119 2.05 4.10 5.85
CA PHE A 119 1.44 4.39 7.14
C PHE A 119 -0.10 4.35 7.04
N TRP A 120 -0.67 5.16 6.14
CA TRP A 120 -2.13 5.28 6.03
C TRP A 120 -2.78 3.97 5.58
N TYR A 121 -2.14 3.25 4.66
CA TYR A 121 -2.63 1.94 4.24
C TYR A 121 -2.54 0.91 5.37
N HIS A 122 -1.47 0.94 6.18
CA HIS A 122 -1.34 0.08 7.35
C HIS A 122 -2.45 0.37 8.38
N GLN A 123 -2.69 1.65 8.71
CA GLN A 123 -3.79 2.05 9.59
C GLN A 123 -5.15 1.58 9.09
N ALA A 124 -5.41 1.69 7.78
CA ALA A 124 -6.64 1.18 7.19
C ALA A 124 -6.79 -0.35 7.40
N ARG A 125 -5.72 -1.12 7.18
CA ARG A 125 -5.75 -2.59 7.28
C ARG A 125 -5.92 -3.12 8.71
N LEU A 126 -5.51 -2.36 9.73
CA LEU A 126 -5.74 -2.71 11.14
C LEU A 126 -7.22 -2.68 11.54
N ARG A 127 -8.10 -2.09 10.73
CA ARG A 127 -9.55 -1.96 10.97
C ARG A 127 -10.38 -2.97 10.20
N TRP A 128 -9.75 -3.84 9.42
CA TRP A 128 -10.45 -4.81 8.57
C TRP A 128 -11.18 -5.88 9.39
N VAL A 129 -12.04 -6.66 8.73
CA VAL A 129 -12.91 -7.68 9.35
C VAL A 129 -12.08 -8.68 10.14
N GLY A 130 -12.55 -9.01 11.35
CA GLY A 130 -11.88 -9.96 12.25
C GLY A 130 -10.77 -9.35 13.11
N GLN A 131 -10.54 -8.04 13.05
CA GLN A 131 -9.59 -7.34 13.91
C GLN A 131 -10.31 -6.34 14.83
N THR A 132 -9.75 -6.14 16.03
CA THR A 132 -10.16 -5.06 16.92
C THR A 132 -9.46 -3.77 16.46
N PRO A 133 -10.21 -2.72 16.08
CA PRO A 133 -9.63 -1.44 15.69
C PRO A 133 -8.69 -0.87 16.77
N PRO A 134 -7.55 -0.27 16.41
CA PRO A 134 -6.69 0.41 17.37
C PRO A 134 -7.38 1.65 17.97
N GLY A 135 -6.94 2.06 19.16
CA GLY A 135 -7.51 3.21 19.89
C GLY A 135 -7.22 4.60 19.30
N ASN A 136 -6.51 4.70 18.18
CA ASN A 136 -5.99 5.96 17.63
C ASN A 136 -6.89 6.65 16.59
N SER A 137 -8.10 6.13 16.33
CA SER A 137 -8.98 6.67 15.28
C SER A 137 -9.39 8.13 15.49
N ALA A 138 -9.47 8.60 16.74
CA ALA A 138 -9.78 10.00 17.02
C ALA A 138 -8.67 10.93 16.52
N GLU A 139 -7.41 10.55 16.74
CA GLU A 139 -6.21 11.28 16.32
C GLU A 139 -6.06 11.23 14.80
N LEU A 140 -6.21 10.06 14.19
CA LEU A 140 -6.19 9.91 12.73
C LEU A 140 -7.26 10.77 12.06
N MET A 141 -8.46 10.88 12.64
CA MET A 141 -9.50 11.75 12.10
C MET A 141 -9.14 13.24 12.16
N VAL A 142 -8.40 13.70 13.18
CA VAL A 142 -7.88 15.07 13.23
C VAL A 142 -6.86 15.30 12.11
N SER A 143 -5.95 14.36 11.91
CA SER A 143 -4.96 14.43 10.83
C SER A 143 -5.60 14.38 9.44
N LEU A 144 -6.58 13.50 9.23
CA LEU A 144 -7.35 13.41 7.98
C LEU A 144 -8.06 14.73 7.64
N GLU A 145 -8.75 15.32 8.61
CA GLU A 145 -9.45 16.61 8.41
C GLU A 145 -8.50 17.76 8.07
N LYS A 146 -7.28 17.73 8.60
CA LYS A 146 -6.25 18.75 8.36
C LYS A 146 -5.55 18.58 7.01
N ASN A 147 -5.18 17.34 6.67
CA ASN A 147 -4.14 17.07 5.67
C ASN A 147 -4.65 16.39 4.39
N LEU A 148 -5.81 15.70 4.42
CA LEU A 148 -6.27 14.87 3.29
C LEU A 148 -6.47 15.67 1.99
N ALA A 149 -6.98 16.88 2.09
CA ALA A 149 -7.31 17.72 0.94
C ALA A 149 -6.07 18.10 0.09
N THR A 150 -4.91 18.21 0.72
CA THR A 150 -3.68 18.73 0.10
C THR A 150 -2.56 17.69 -0.01
N ALA A 151 -2.83 16.44 0.39
CA ALA A 151 -1.86 15.35 0.31
C ALA A 151 -1.53 14.99 -1.15
N GLU A 152 -0.32 14.49 -1.37
CA GLU A 152 0.09 13.98 -2.68
C GLU A 152 -0.79 12.81 -3.13
N PRO A 153 -1.02 12.61 -4.45
CA PRO A 153 -1.99 11.63 -4.95
C PRO A 153 -1.81 10.21 -4.40
N GLU A 154 -0.56 9.74 -4.24
CA GLU A 154 -0.29 8.40 -3.69
C GLU A 154 -0.66 8.26 -2.22
N VAL A 155 -0.62 9.35 -1.45
CA VAL A 155 -0.97 9.41 -0.03
C VAL A 155 -2.46 9.70 0.16
N GLN A 156 -3.01 10.63 -0.63
CA GLN A 156 -4.40 11.05 -0.55
C GLN A 156 -5.37 9.88 -0.70
N TRP A 157 -5.09 8.95 -1.62
CA TRP A 157 -5.94 7.79 -1.81
C TRP A 157 -5.93 6.87 -0.57
N THR A 158 -4.77 6.60 0.03
CA THR A 158 -4.71 5.72 1.23
C THR A 158 -5.24 6.40 2.48
N MET A 159 -5.10 7.72 2.59
CA MET A 159 -5.78 8.53 3.62
C MET A 159 -7.31 8.43 3.47
N ASN A 160 -7.83 8.64 2.26
CA ASN A 160 -9.25 8.51 1.96
C ASN A 160 -9.75 7.08 2.27
N PHE A 161 -8.99 6.07 1.86
CA PHE A 161 -9.30 4.67 2.18
C PHE A 161 -9.29 4.40 3.69
N CYS A 162 -8.35 4.97 4.45
CA CYS A 162 -8.29 4.85 5.90
C CYS A 162 -9.54 5.48 6.58
N ALA A 163 -9.93 6.68 6.16
CA ALA A 163 -11.17 7.32 6.62
C ALA A 163 -12.41 6.43 6.33
N GLY A 164 -12.42 5.76 5.18
CA GLY A 164 -13.45 4.79 4.81
C GLY A 164 -13.48 3.61 5.78
N GLN A 165 -12.33 2.98 6.04
CA GLN A 165 -12.24 1.84 6.98
C GLN A 165 -12.68 2.24 8.40
N ILE A 166 -12.27 3.41 8.89
CA ILE A 166 -12.74 3.98 10.16
C ILE A 166 -14.28 4.08 10.15
N GLY A 167 -14.87 4.70 9.13
CA GLY A 167 -16.32 4.89 9.05
C GLY A 167 -17.13 3.59 8.92
N ILE A 168 -16.57 2.57 8.26
CA ILE A 168 -17.20 1.25 8.11
C ILE A 168 -17.20 0.52 9.46
N HIS A 169 -16.02 0.42 10.09
CA HIS A 169 -15.77 -0.50 11.20
C HIS A 169 -15.93 0.13 12.59
N GLU A 170 -15.98 1.46 12.69
CA GLU A 170 -16.17 2.17 13.95
C GLU A 170 -17.38 3.11 13.86
N PRO A 171 -18.61 2.64 14.18
CA PRO A 171 -19.84 3.41 14.04
C PRO A 171 -19.80 4.80 14.69
N LYS A 172 -19.07 4.95 15.81
CA LYS A 172 -18.84 6.23 16.51
C LYS A 172 -18.22 7.32 15.63
N PHE A 173 -17.43 6.97 14.61
CA PHE A 173 -16.78 7.93 13.71
C PHE A 173 -17.46 8.04 12.34
N ARG A 174 -18.42 7.16 12.03
CA ARG A 174 -19.05 7.07 10.70
C ARG A 174 -19.60 8.38 10.18
N ALA A 175 -20.38 9.10 11.00
CA ALA A 175 -20.95 10.38 10.62
C ALA A 175 -19.86 11.43 10.30
N ARG A 176 -18.74 11.41 11.04
CA ARG A 176 -17.59 12.29 10.84
C ARG A 176 -16.90 12.00 9.50
N CYS A 177 -16.65 10.73 9.18
CA CYS A 177 -16.06 10.31 7.89
C CYS A 177 -16.95 10.67 6.70
N ILE A 178 -18.28 10.48 6.82
CA ILE A 178 -19.24 10.87 5.78
C ILE A 178 -19.23 12.39 5.57
N LYS A 179 -19.20 13.18 6.65
CA LYS A 179 -19.13 14.64 6.58
C LYS A 179 -17.84 15.10 5.89
N LEU A 180 -16.70 14.51 6.24
CA LEU A 180 -15.41 14.77 5.59
C LEU A 180 -15.48 14.49 4.08
N GLY A 181 -15.98 13.31 3.71
CA GLY A 181 -16.14 12.92 2.31
C GLY A 181 -17.02 13.87 1.50
N LYS A 182 -18.16 14.30 2.06
CA LYS A 182 -19.05 15.29 1.41
C LYS A 182 -18.38 16.65 1.25
N ALA A 183 -17.61 17.10 2.24
CA ALA A 183 -16.94 18.39 2.21
C ALA A 183 -15.83 18.43 1.16
N LEU A 184 -15.06 17.35 1.01
CA LEU A 184 -13.94 17.29 0.08
C LEU A 184 -14.35 16.91 -1.35
N GLY A 185 -15.39 16.09 -1.51
CA GLY A 185 -15.84 15.65 -2.84
C GLY A 185 -14.85 14.77 -3.61
N LEU A 186 -13.80 14.27 -2.95
CA LEU A 186 -12.78 13.42 -3.57
C LEU A 186 -13.41 12.16 -4.18
N TYR A 187 -13.01 11.83 -5.41
CA TYR A 187 -13.43 10.64 -6.16
C TYR A 187 -14.95 10.56 -6.44
N LYS A 188 -15.70 11.66 -6.29
CA LYS A 188 -17.15 11.68 -6.52
C LYS A 188 -17.53 11.31 -7.97
N ASP A 189 -16.71 11.73 -8.93
CA ASP A 189 -16.94 11.50 -10.36
C ASP A 189 -16.11 10.33 -10.91
N GLU A 190 -15.53 9.50 -10.03
CA GLU A 190 -14.78 8.31 -10.41
C GLU A 190 -15.69 7.31 -11.16
N HIS A 191 -15.27 6.89 -12.36
CA HIS A 191 -15.95 5.82 -13.07
C HIS A 191 -15.56 4.47 -12.46
N VAL A 192 -16.55 3.77 -11.87
CA VAL A 192 -16.37 2.41 -11.37
C VAL A 192 -17.08 1.38 -12.24
N SER A 193 -16.36 0.31 -12.56
CA SER A 193 -16.93 -0.86 -13.22
C SER A 193 -18.07 -1.47 -12.39
N LYS A 194 -18.98 -2.17 -13.08
CA LYS A 194 -20.06 -2.91 -12.41
C LYS A 194 -19.50 -3.83 -11.33
N ASN A 195 -20.14 -3.83 -10.16
CA ASN A 195 -19.77 -4.60 -8.96
C ASN A 195 -18.51 -4.11 -8.20
N CYS A 196 -17.91 -2.98 -8.58
CA CYS A 196 -16.88 -2.32 -7.77
C CYS A 196 -17.49 -1.26 -6.85
N THR A 197 -16.93 -1.10 -5.65
CA THR A 197 -17.31 -0.01 -4.73
C THR A 197 -16.52 1.27 -5.09
N PRO A 198 -17.16 2.43 -5.26
CA PRO A 198 -16.47 3.70 -5.53
C PRO A 198 -15.61 4.17 -4.36
N SER A 199 -14.61 5.00 -4.63
CA SER A 199 -13.73 5.59 -3.61
C SER A 199 -14.34 6.82 -2.93
N TYR A 200 -15.45 7.37 -3.44
CA TYR A 200 -16.16 8.48 -2.80
C TYR A 200 -16.67 8.07 -1.42
N LEU A 201 -16.08 8.66 -0.37
CA LEU A 201 -16.22 8.25 1.02
C LEU A 201 -17.67 7.96 1.47
N PRO A 202 -18.66 8.84 1.22
CA PRO A 202 -20.04 8.58 1.64
C PRO A 202 -20.63 7.31 1.01
N GLU A 203 -20.42 7.10 -0.29
CA GLU A 203 -20.92 5.92 -0.99
C GLU A 203 -20.12 4.66 -0.64
N PHE A 204 -18.80 4.79 -0.52
CA PHE A 204 -17.93 3.71 -0.07
C PHE A 204 -18.40 3.15 1.28
N ILE A 205 -18.58 4.03 2.27
CA ILE A 205 -19.03 3.64 3.62
C ILE A 205 -20.43 3.04 3.56
N ARG A 206 -21.39 3.67 2.85
CA ARG A 206 -22.77 3.18 2.74
C ARG A 206 -22.83 1.75 2.18
N ILE A 207 -22.12 1.51 1.07
CA ILE A 207 -22.13 0.22 0.38
C ILE A 207 -21.43 -0.85 1.24
N GLU A 208 -20.27 -0.55 1.81
CA GLU A 208 -19.52 -1.54 2.59
C GLU A 208 -20.20 -1.89 3.92
N VAL A 209 -20.85 -0.94 4.59
CA VAL A 209 -21.66 -1.23 5.77
C VAL A 209 -22.82 -2.15 5.41
N ALA A 210 -23.55 -1.87 4.32
CA ALA A 210 -24.68 -2.69 3.89
C ALA A 210 -24.31 -4.13 3.50
N LYS A 211 -23.05 -4.41 3.11
CA LYS A 211 -22.57 -5.79 2.86
C LYS A 211 -22.33 -6.61 4.13
N ARG A 212 -22.35 -5.97 5.30
CA ARG A 212 -22.00 -6.56 6.61
C ARG A 212 -23.21 -6.68 7.54
N GLU A 213 -24.35 -6.14 7.12
CA GLU A 213 -25.67 -6.30 7.74
C GLU A 213 -26.40 -7.47 7.07
#